data_AF-A0A6A3SSW6-F1
#
_entry.id   AF-A0A6A3SSW6-F1
#
_cell.length_a   1.000
_cell.length_b   1.000
_cell.length_c   1.000
_cell.angle_alpha   90.00
_cell.angle_beta   90.00
_cell.angle_gamma   90.00
#
_symmetry.space_group_name_H-M   'P 1'
#
loop_
_entity.id
_entity.type
_entity.pdbx_description
1 polymer ?
#
loop_
_entity_poly.entity_id
_entity_poly.type
_entity_poly.pdbx_seq_one_letter_code
_entity_poly.pdbx_strand_id
1 'polypeptide(L)'
;MRAHISRDVKAKCQSRGIEMCVIPGGLTPYLEAEDIAIYRSFKDILCGEINAREESGDVQYTRGGNPRPPAVATVCGWIRRAWRATDSDTVINSISAAGFSENPYDWFIARREVYGERFLDSWAMPDAESEADTFNVGEIDDALDEVTIWHKEQRLGALLCRGHHFD
;
A
#
# COMPACT_ATOMS: atom_id res chain seq x y z
N MET A 1 -10.66 1.50 -12.46
CA MET A 1 -11.30 2.46 -11.53
C MET A 1 -10.19 3.27 -10.87
N ARG A 2 -10.01 4.54 -11.25
CA ARG A 2 -8.94 5.45 -10.76
C ARG A 2 -9.51 6.66 -10.02
N ALA A 3 -10.39 6.40 -9.05
CA ALA A 3 -11.14 7.46 -8.37
C ALA A 3 -10.23 8.48 -7.65
N HIS A 4 -9.08 8.04 -7.14
CA HIS A 4 -8.14 8.86 -6.36
C HIS A 4 -7.39 9.93 -7.19
N ILE A 5 -7.38 9.84 -8.52
CA ILE A 5 -6.81 10.87 -9.42
C ILE A 5 -7.88 11.68 -10.16
N SER A 6 -9.15 11.52 -9.79
CA SER A 6 -10.25 12.26 -10.43
C SER A 6 -10.11 13.77 -10.23
N ARG A 7 -10.68 14.54 -11.16
CA ARG A 7 -10.68 16.02 -11.10
C ARG A 7 -11.30 16.54 -9.81
N ASP A 8 -12.38 15.90 -9.37
CA ASP A 8 -13.10 16.30 -8.15
C ASP A 8 -12.26 16.09 -6.89
N VAL A 9 -11.53 14.96 -6.80
CA VAL A 9 -10.61 14.69 -5.68
C VAL A 9 -9.46 15.71 -5.68
N LYS A 10 -8.84 15.96 -6.84
CA LYS A 10 -7.74 16.95 -6.96
C LYS A 10 -8.19 18.35 -6.57
N ALA A 11 -9.34 18.80 -7.07
CA ALA A 11 -9.91 20.11 -6.72
C ALA A 11 -10.21 20.20 -5.22
N LYS A 12 -10.70 19.11 -4.61
CA LYS A 12 -10.97 19.08 -3.17
C LYS A 12 -9.70 19.18 -2.33
N CYS A 13 -8.63 18.46 -2.69
CA CYS A 13 -7.33 18.54 -2.02
C CYS A 13 -6.72 19.94 -2.13
N GLN A 14 -6.74 20.52 -3.34
CA GLN A 14 -6.28 21.89 -3.56
C GLN A 14 -7.04 22.91 -2.71
N SER A 15 -8.37 22.80 -2.62
CA SER A 15 -9.19 23.69 -1.76
C SER A 15 -8.84 23.61 -0.27
N ARG A 16 -8.12 22.55 0.13
CA ARG A 16 -7.67 22.31 1.52
C ARG A 16 -6.18 22.56 1.70
N GLY A 17 -5.46 23.00 0.66
CA GLY A 17 -4.00 23.15 0.72
C GLY A 17 -3.26 21.81 0.85
N ILE A 18 -3.87 20.71 0.40
CA ILE A 18 -3.24 19.39 0.41
C ILE A 18 -2.60 19.15 -0.96
N GLU A 19 -1.27 19.02 -0.96
CA GLU A 19 -0.53 18.58 -2.13
C GLU A 19 -0.70 17.08 -2.33
N MET A 20 -0.82 16.66 -3.59
CA MET A 20 -1.02 15.27 -3.95
C MET A 20 0.14 14.79 -4.81
N CYS A 21 0.74 13.67 -4.40
CA CYS A 21 1.71 12.92 -5.21
C CYS A 21 1.03 11.65 -5.74
N VAL A 22 1.30 11.29 -7.00
CA VAL A 22 0.83 10.04 -7.61
C VAL A 22 1.98 9.05 -7.63
N ILE A 23 1.81 7.90 -6.99
CA ILE A 23 2.79 6.82 -7.03
C ILE A 23 2.57 6.00 -8.31
N PRO A 24 3.58 5.84 -9.17
CA PRO A 24 3.46 5.00 -10.36
C PRO A 24 3.11 3.56 -10.03
N GLY A 25 2.42 2.90 -10.96
CA GLY A 25 2.09 1.48 -10.82
C GLY A 25 3.33 0.63 -10.60
N GLY A 26 3.28 -0.30 -9.66
CA GLY A 26 4.41 -1.17 -9.29
C GLY A 26 5.43 -0.53 -8.33
N LEU A 27 5.29 0.76 -7.99
CA LEU A 27 6.20 1.42 -7.05
C LEU A 27 5.64 1.58 -5.64
N THR A 28 4.38 1.24 -5.37
CA THR A 28 3.80 1.31 -4.01
C THR A 28 4.61 0.55 -2.96
N PRO A 29 5.20 -0.64 -3.23
CA PRO A 29 6.02 -1.33 -2.22
C PRO A 29 7.32 -0.60 -1.83
N TYR A 30 7.68 0.47 -2.55
CA TYR A 30 8.92 1.20 -2.33
C TYR A 30 8.71 2.66 -1.92
N LEU A 31 7.59 3.25 -2.30
CA LEU A 31 7.30 4.67 -2.12
C LEU A 31 6.10 4.95 -1.22
N GLU A 32 5.28 3.93 -0.93
CA GLU A 32 4.10 4.09 -0.08
C GLU A 32 4.37 3.55 1.33
N ALA A 33 4.36 4.42 2.33
CA ALA A 33 4.60 4.04 3.73
C ALA A 33 3.68 2.90 4.20
N GLU A 34 2.45 2.87 3.70
CA GLU A 34 1.49 1.82 4.01
C GLU A 34 1.98 0.43 3.58
N ASP A 35 2.43 0.29 2.33
CA ASP A 35 2.94 -0.97 1.78
C ASP A 35 4.36 -1.30 2.29
N ILE A 36 5.18 -0.30 2.62
CA ILE A 36 6.54 -0.52 3.13
C ILE A 36 6.54 -1.29 4.46
N ALA A 37 5.68 -0.92 5.42
CA ALA A 37 5.66 -1.61 6.71
C ALA A 37 4.35 -1.54 7.50
N ILE A 38 3.54 -0.49 7.38
CA ILE A 38 2.33 -0.33 8.21
C ILE A 38 1.36 -1.48 7.96
N TYR A 39 1.09 -1.83 6.70
CA TYR A 39 0.15 -2.89 6.37
C TYR A 39 0.64 -4.27 6.80
N ARG A 40 1.95 -4.52 6.82
CA ARG A 40 2.46 -5.78 7.36
C ARG A 40 2.10 -5.91 8.84
N SER A 41 2.47 -4.92 9.66
CA SER A 41 2.18 -4.92 11.10
C SER A 41 0.67 -4.99 11.38
N PHE A 42 -0.12 -4.17 10.69
CA PHE A 42 -1.57 -4.16 10.84
C PHE A 42 -2.20 -5.51 10.47
N LYS A 43 -1.80 -6.10 9.33
CA LYS A 43 -2.34 -7.40 8.87
C LYS A 43 -1.94 -8.53 9.82
N ASP A 44 -0.73 -8.54 10.36
CA ASP A 44 -0.29 -9.57 11.31
C ASP A 44 -1.19 -9.59 12.55
N ILE A 45 -1.52 -8.42 13.10
CA ILE A 45 -2.42 -8.30 14.26
C ILE A 45 -3.85 -8.70 13.88
N LEU A 46 -4.34 -8.25 12.73
CA LEU A 46 -5.67 -8.58 12.26
C LEU A 46 -5.83 -10.08 11.99
N CYS A 47 -4.80 -10.75 11.45
CA CYS A 47 -4.76 -12.19 11.28
C CYS A 47 -4.87 -12.91 12.63
N GLY A 48 -4.19 -12.41 13.68
CA GLY A 48 -4.33 -12.94 15.03
C GLY A 48 -5.78 -12.89 15.55
N GLU A 49 -6.49 -11.78 15.33
CA GLU A 49 -7.90 -11.63 15.71
C GLU A 49 -8.83 -12.58 14.95
N ILE A 50 -8.56 -12.80 13.66
CA ILE A 50 -9.32 -13.73 12.81
C ILE A 50 -9.09 -15.17 13.28
N ASN A 51 -7.83 -15.57 13.48
CA ASN A 51 -7.48 -16.91 13.94
C ASN A 51 -8.06 -17.20 15.32
N ALA A 52 -8.00 -16.24 16.24
CA ALA A 52 -8.59 -16.38 17.58
C ALA A 52 -10.11 -16.64 17.54
N ARG A 53 -10.83 -16.06 16.56
CA ARG A 53 -12.26 -16.38 16.34
C ARG A 53 -12.43 -17.79 15.80
N GLU A 54 -11.59 -18.20 14.85
CA GLU A 54 -11.67 -19.55 14.29
C GLU A 54 -11.44 -20.62 15.37
N GLU A 55 -10.53 -20.34 16.30
CA GLU A 55 -10.22 -21.19 17.44
C GLU A 55 -11.24 -21.12 18.58
N SER A 56 -12.06 -20.06 18.69
CA SER A 56 -13.02 -19.91 19.79
C SER A 56 -14.20 -20.89 19.72
N GLY A 57 -14.41 -21.54 18.58
CA GLY A 57 -15.55 -22.43 18.34
C GLY A 57 -16.88 -21.70 18.10
N ASP A 58 -16.91 -20.37 18.17
CA ASP A 58 -18.12 -19.56 17.94
C ASP A 58 -18.42 -19.30 16.45
N VAL A 59 -17.60 -19.87 15.56
CA VAL A 59 -17.81 -19.76 14.11
C VAL A 59 -19.11 -20.49 13.74
N GLN A 60 -20.08 -19.71 13.29
CA GLN A 60 -21.31 -20.24 12.71
C GLN A 60 -21.06 -20.65 11.27
N TYR A 61 -21.66 -21.76 10.84
CA TYR A 61 -21.50 -22.27 9.48
C TYR A 61 -22.80 -22.13 8.67
N THR A 62 -22.66 -21.98 7.36
CA THR A 62 -23.77 -22.10 6.42
C THR A 62 -24.14 -23.58 6.23
N ARG A 63 -25.31 -23.87 5.65
CA ARG A 63 -25.71 -25.24 5.32
C ARG A 63 -24.68 -25.96 4.44
N GLY A 64 -23.94 -25.21 3.61
CA GLY A 64 -22.88 -25.74 2.75
C GLY A 64 -21.52 -25.90 3.43
N GLY A 65 -21.42 -25.70 4.75
CA GLY A 65 -20.18 -25.89 5.50
C GLY A 65 -19.19 -24.72 5.45
N ASN A 66 -19.53 -23.59 4.81
CA ASN A 66 -18.68 -22.40 4.80
C ASN A 66 -18.87 -21.58 6.09
N PRO A 67 -17.79 -21.04 6.70
CA PRO A 67 -17.89 -20.08 7.79
C PRO A 67 -18.78 -18.88 7.43
N ARG A 68 -19.65 -18.48 8.34
CA ARG A 68 -20.43 -17.25 8.20
C ARG A 68 -19.53 -16.03 8.47
N PRO A 69 -19.70 -14.94 7.71
CA PRO A 69 -19.04 -13.69 8.01
C PRO A 69 -19.32 -13.25 9.45
N PRO A 70 -18.34 -12.70 10.18
CA PRO A 70 -18.58 -12.05 11.46
C PRO A 70 -19.52 -10.85 11.27
N ALA A 71 -20.18 -10.44 12.35
CA ALA A 71 -20.94 -9.20 12.33
C ALA A 71 -20.01 -8.01 12.06
N VAL A 72 -20.52 -6.98 11.37
CA VAL A 72 -19.75 -5.76 11.06
C VAL A 72 -19.15 -5.14 12.33
N ALA A 73 -19.90 -5.10 13.42
CA ALA A 73 -19.42 -4.59 14.71
C ALA A 73 -18.20 -5.36 15.24
N THR A 74 -18.16 -6.68 15.05
CA THR A 74 -17.01 -7.52 15.42
C THR A 74 -15.79 -7.16 14.58
N VAL A 75 -15.95 -7.04 13.27
CA VAL A 75 -14.88 -6.65 12.35
C VAL A 75 -14.35 -5.25 12.67
N CYS A 76 -15.22 -4.28 12.93
CA CYS A 76 -14.81 -2.94 13.39
C CYS A 76 -14.03 -3.01 14.71
N GLY A 77 -14.39 -3.92 15.62
CA GLY A 77 -13.66 -4.18 16.84
C GLY A 77 -12.23 -4.65 16.60
N TRP A 78 -12.05 -5.58 15.65
CA TRP A 78 -10.73 -6.08 15.23
C TRP A 78 -9.89 -5.01 14.59
N ILE A 79 -10.44 -4.29 13.60
CA ILE A 79 -9.74 -3.19 12.91
C ILE A 79 -9.28 -2.14 13.93
N ARG A 80 -10.14 -1.76 14.88
CA ARG A 80 -9.80 -0.80 15.94
C ARG A 80 -8.66 -1.31 16.82
N ARG A 81 -8.65 -2.60 17.19
CA ARG A 81 -7.58 -3.19 18.01
C ARG A 81 -6.28 -3.30 17.23
N ALA A 82 -6.33 -3.76 15.99
CA ALA A 82 -5.17 -3.82 15.09
C ALA A 82 -4.52 -2.44 14.95
N TRP A 83 -5.28 -1.39 14.62
CA TRP A 83 -4.73 -0.03 14.53
C TRP A 83 -4.15 0.51 15.84
N ARG A 84 -4.74 0.17 16.99
CA ARG A 84 -4.23 0.60 18.31
C ARG A 84 -2.98 -0.15 18.73
N ALA A 85 -2.79 -1.36 18.23
CA ALA A 85 -1.64 -2.20 18.51
C ALA A 85 -0.52 -2.03 17.48
N THR A 86 -0.81 -1.47 16.30
CA THR A 86 0.22 -1.02 15.36
C THR A 86 1.08 0.04 16.03
N ASP A 87 2.36 -0.25 16.10
CA ASP A 87 3.32 0.58 16.81
C ASP A 87 3.54 1.93 16.11
N SER A 88 3.68 3.00 16.90
CA SER A 88 3.83 4.36 16.35
C SER A 88 5.18 4.54 15.66
N ASP A 89 6.24 3.88 16.15
CA ASP A 89 7.55 3.92 15.49
C ASP A 89 7.49 3.21 14.14
N THR A 90 6.69 2.15 14.01
CA THR A 90 6.44 1.53 12.70
C THR A 90 5.87 2.54 11.70
N VAL A 91 4.90 3.36 12.11
CA VAL A 91 4.32 4.39 11.23
C VAL A 91 5.35 5.46 10.88
N ILE A 92 6.06 6.00 11.88
CA ILE A 92 7.06 7.06 11.69
C ILE A 92 8.19 6.55 10.78
N ASN A 93 8.74 5.38 11.06
CA ASN A 93 9.84 4.81 10.28
C ASN A 93 9.41 4.47 8.85
N SER A 94 8.15 4.05 8.64
CA SER A 94 7.63 3.79 7.30
C SER A 94 7.52 5.07 6.47
N ILE A 95 7.08 6.18 7.09
CA ILE A 95 7.02 7.49 6.43
C ILE A 95 8.43 7.97 6.10
N SER A 96 9.36 7.92 7.06
CA SER A 96 10.76 8.28 6.80
C SER A 96 11.35 7.49 5.63
N ALA A 97 11.14 6.17 5.61
CA ALA A 97 11.61 5.28 4.55
C ALA A 97 10.92 5.53 3.20
N ALA A 98 9.74 6.12 3.16
CA ALA A 98 8.99 6.46 1.95
C ALA A 98 9.50 7.72 1.22
N GLY A 99 10.64 8.29 1.64
CA GLY A 99 11.23 9.47 1.00
C GLY A 99 11.22 10.74 1.86
N PHE A 100 10.92 10.61 3.16
CA PHE A 100 10.79 11.76 4.06
C PHE A 100 11.91 11.86 5.11
N SER A 101 12.89 10.94 5.10
CA SER A 101 14.13 11.14 5.89
C SER A 101 15.05 12.14 5.20
N GLU A 102 15.85 12.86 5.99
CA GLU A 102 16.85 13.81 5.51
C GLU A 102 17.93 13.13 4.66
N ASN A 103 18.26 11.89 5.00
CA ASN A 103 19.27 11.10 4.34
C ASN A 103 18.62 10.16 3.29
N PRO A 104 18.91 10.31 1.99
CA PRO A 104 18.31 9.49 0.94
C PRO A 104 18.74 8.02 0.99
N TYR A 105 19.86 7.70 1.64
CA TYR A 105 20.28 6.31 1.87
C TYR A 105 19.34 5.54 2.83
N ASP A 106 18.56 6.26 3.64
CA ASP A 106 17.58 5.65 4.53
C ASP A 106 16.24 5.35 3.82
N TRP A 107 16.07 5.83 2.59
CA TRP A 107 14.87 5.56 1.80
C TRP A 107 14.82 4.12 1.35
N PHE A 108 13.62 3.55 1.32
CA PHE A 108 13.43 2.13 1.05
C PHE A 108 13.86 1.77 -0.37
N ILE A 109 13.59 2.63 -1.35
CA ILE A 109 14.02 2.46 -2.74
C ILE A 109 15.54 2.45 -2.90
N ALA A 110 16.25 3.31 -2.16
CA ALA A 110 17.71 3.41 -2.19
C ALA A 110 18.41 2.15 -1.65
N ARG A 111 17.74 1.40 -0.78
CA ARG A 111 18.25 0.16 -0.18
C ARG A 111 18.00 -1.09 -1.03
N ARG A 112 17.35 -0.97 -2.18
CA ARG A 112 17.05 -2.12 -3.05
C ARG A 112 18.18 -2.40 -4.02
N GLU A 113 18.51 -3.67 -4.20
CA GLU A 113 19.56 -4.11 -5.14
C GLU A 113 19.29 -3.67 -6.59
N VAL A 114 18.02 -3.73 -7.03
CA VAL A 114 17.66 -3.44 -8.43
C VAL A 114 17.70 -1.94 -8.74
N TYR A 115 17.25 -1.10 -7.82
CA TYR A 115 17.02 0.33 -8.07
C TYR A 115 17.99 1.24 -7.33
N GLY A 116 18.58 0.80 -6.22
CA GLY A 116 19.19 1.65 -5.21
C GLY A 116 20.36 2.48 -5.71
N GLU A 117 21.36 1.84 -6.32
CA GLU A 117 22.55 2.53 -6.84
C GLU A 117 22.19 3.54 -7.93
N ARG A 118 21.42 3.10 -8.93
CA ARG A 118 20.97 3.97 -10.04
C ARG A 118 20.09 5.12 -9.57
N PHE A 119 19.26 4.86 -8.57
CA PHE A 119 18.41 5.88 -7.96
C PHE A 119 19.26 6.95 -7.28
N LEU A 120 20.22 6.56 -6.45
CA LEU A 120 21.10 7.49 -5.74
C LEU A 120 21.97 8.30 -6.70
N ASP A 121 22.53 7.66 -7.73
CA ASP A 121 23.29 8.36 -8.76
C ASP A 121 22.44 9.43 -9.46
N SER A 122 21.20 9.10 -9.79
CA SER A 122 20.27 10.03 -10.44
C SER A 122 19.83 11.15 -9.50
N TRP A 123 19.60 10.83 -8.22
CA TRP A 123 19.17 11.78 -7.19
C TRP A 123 20.25 12.83 -6.86
N ALA A 124 21.52 12.46 -6.95
CA ALA A 124 22.64 13.35 -6.68
C ALA A 124 22.96 14.32 -7.83
N MET A 125 22.41 14.09 -9.03
CA MET A 125 22.61 14.98 -10.16
C MET A 125 21.81 16.27 -9.94
N PRO A 126 22.39 17.46 -10.20
CA PRO A 126 21.61 18.68 -10.21
C PRO A 126 20.56 18.58 -11.31
N ASP A 127 19.36 19.10 -11.04
CA ASP A 127 18.33 19.23 -12.06
C ASP A 127 18.94 19.98 -13.25
N ALA A 128 19.18 19.27 -14.36
CA ALA A 128 19.43 19.93 -15.62
C ALA A 128 18.22 20.84 -15.86
N GLU A 129 18.43 22.08 -16.30
CA GLU A 129 17.36 22.96 -16.78
C GLU A 129 16.65 22.25 -17.94
N SER A 130 15.70 21.38 -17.62
CA SER A 130 14.83 20.73 -18.58
C SER A 130 13.66 21.67 -18.76
N GLU A 131 13.47 22.15 -19.99
CA GLU A 131 12.21 22.74 -20.40
C GLU A 131 11.09 21.83 -19.91
N ALA A 132 10.17 22.39 -19.12
CA ALA A 132 9.11 21.67 -18.42
C ALA A 132 8.61 20.48 -19.24
N ASP A 133 9.18 19.30 -18.97
CA ASP A 133 8.70 18.07 -19.54
C ASP A 133 7.40 17.83 -18.79
N THR A 134 6.30 18.33 -19.35
CA THR A 134 4.96 17.99 -18.92
C THR A 134 4.87 16.48 -19.01
N PHE A 135 5.22 15.81 -17.91
CA PHE A 135 5.16 14.39 -17.72
C PHE A 135 3.72 13.99 -18.04
N ASN A 136 3.49 13.56 -19.28
CA ASN A 136 2.15 13.42 -19.82
C ASN A 136 1.57 12.11 -19.28
N VAL A 137 1.01 12.18 -18.07
CA VAL A 137 0.36 11.07 -17.38
C VAL A 137 -0.70 10.37 -18.26
N GLY A 138 -1.24 11.08 -19.28
CA GLY A 138 -2.17 10.51 -20.24
C GLY A 138 -1.56 9.45 -21.18
N GLU A 139 -0.32 9.63 -21.65
CA GLU A 139 0.30 8.70 -22.62
C GLU A 139 0.73 7.38 -21.99
N ILE A 140 1.03 7.36 -20.70
CA ILE A 140 1.36 6.13 -19.96
C ILE A 140 0.08 5.33 -19.63
N ASP A 141 -1.06 6.01 -19.50
CA ASP A 141 -2.35 5.37 -19.18
C ASP A 141 -2.77 4.39 -20.28
N ASP A 142 -2.69 4.83 -21.53
CA ASP A 142 -3.10 4.06 -22.70
C ASP A 142 -2.20 2.84 -22.95
N ALA A 143 -0.91 2.91 -22.59
CA ALA A 143 0.05 1.82 -22.79
C ALA A 143 -0.06 0.68 -21.77
N LEU A 144 -0.62 0.93 -20.58
CA LEU A 144 -0.72 -0.06 -19.49
C LEU A 144 -2.07 -0.78 -19.42
N ASP A 145 -3.08 -0.28 -20.12
CA ASP A 145 -4.38 -0.94 -20.25
C ASP A 145 -4.31 -2.25 -21.09
N GLU A 146 -3.34 -2.39 -22.00
CA GLU A 146 -3.15 -3.63 -22.78
C GLU A 146 -2.50 -4.79 -21.98
N VAL A 147 -1.72 -4.49 -20.94
CA VAL A 147 -0.98 -5.52 -20.17
C VAL A 147 -1.81 -6.12 -19.02
N THR A 148 -2.87 -5.45 -18.58
CA THR A 148 -3.55 -5.74 -17.30
C THR A 148 -4.70 -6.78 -17.41
N ILE A 149 -4.89 -7.42 -18.56
CA ILE A 149 -6.02 -8.35 -18.79
C ILE A 149 -5.81 -9.74 -18.15
N TRP A 150 -4.58 -10.14 -17.78
CA TRP A 150 -4.30 -11.54 -17.43
C TRP A 150 -4.35 -11.94 -15.94
N HIS A 151 -4.69 -11.03 -15.01
CA HIS A 151 -4.60 -11.36 -13.57
C HIS A 151 -5.81 -10.94 -12.72
N LYS A 152 -7.03 -10.96 -13.27
CA LYS A 152 -8.24 -10.71 -12.47
C LYS A 152 -9.29 -11.81 -12.60
N GLU A 153 -8.96 -12.99 -12.12
CA GLU A 153 -9.97 -13.86 -11.50
C GLU A 153 -9.32 -14.88 -10.56
N GLN A 154 -9.39 -14.63 -9.24
CA GLN A 154 -9.99 -15.55 -8.26
C GLN A 154 -9.66 -15.18 -6.79
N ARG A 155 -10.74 -15.07 -6.00
CA ARG A 155 -10.90 -15.43 -4.57
C ARG A 155 -10.25 -14.56 -3.49
N LEU A 156 -11.00 -13.51 -3.13
CA LEU A 156 -10.91 -12.64 -1.95
C LEU A 156 -11.04 -13.32 -0.56
N GLY A 157 -11.00 -14.65 -0.45
CA GLY A 157 -11.13 -15.37 0.83
C GLY A 157 -9.84 -15.96 1.38
N ALA A 158 -8.81 -16.15 0.55
CA ALA A 158 -7.59 -16.90 0.91
C ALA A 158 -6.30 -16.06 0.88
N LEU A 159 -6.39 -14.77 0.54
CA LEU A 159 -5.24 -13.92 0.22
C LEU A 159 -4.74 -13.03 1.38
N LEU A 160 -5.48 -12.92 2.48
CA LEU A 160 -5.01 -12.12 3.63
C LEU A 160 -3.89 -12.82 4.43
N CYS A 161 -3.74 -14.15 4.31
CA CYS A 161 -2.79 -14.94 5.10
C CYS A 161 -1.65 -15.59 4.29
N ARG A 162 -1.49 -15.31 2.99
CA ARG A 162 -0.35 -15.79 2.19
C ARG A 162 0.54 -14.63 1.75
N GLY A 163 1.20 -14.02 2.73
CA GLY A 163 2.44 -13.29 2.48
C GLY A 163 3.50 -14.31 2.08
N HIS A 164 3.97 -14.19 0.84
CA HIS A 164 5.10 -14.96 0.33
C HIS A 164 6.32 -14.81 1.25
N HIS A 165 6.87 -15.94 1.69
CA HIS A 165 8.29 -16.05 1.99
C HIS A 165 9.05 -15.64 0.72
N PHE A 166 9.85 -14.59 0.82
CA PHE A 166 10.98 -14.37 -0.08
C PHE A 166 12.22 -14.63 0.77
N ASP A 167 12.74 -15.84 0.64
CA ASP A 167 14.19 -16.09 0.74
C ASP A 167 14.85 -15.64 -0.58
#